data_AF-A0AA39NGE5-F1
#
_entry.id   AF-A0AA39NGE5-F1
#
_cell.length_a   1.000
_cell.length_b   1.000
_cell.length_c   1.000
_cell.angle_alpha   90.00
_cell.angle_beta   90.00
_cell.angle_gamma   90.00
#
_symmetry.space_group_name_H-M   'P 1'
#
loop_
_entity.id
_entity.type
_entity.pdbx_description
1 polymer ?
#
loop_
_entity_poly.entity_id
_entity_poly.type
_entity_poly.pdbx_seq_one_letter_code
_entity_poly.pdbx_strand_id
1 'polypeptide(L)'
;MRTPAIYALYICLPFALHISAERHSARGLKNQQLTPAVEQSSLSDRALSSSTYVPSSSTYDVSDGQTVEFLYQRRVDSIISHLTGAEDIAEWLSTLNYSTGQWPDINYATGCAAQRANWPAGVHWQRLLVMAGAWHGGLSNAEQYVQQEDILHAISIGMDW
;
A
#
# COMPACT_ATOMS: atom_id res chain seq x y z
N MET A 1 25.90 9.17 -43.09
CA MET A 1 24.78 10.12 -43.00
C MET A 1 23.46 9.36 -43.00
N ARG A 2 22.78 9.29 -41.85
CA ARG A 2 21.32 9.16 -41.70
C ARG A 2 20.94 9.95 -40.43
N THR A 3 19.79 10.62 -40.44
CA THR A 3 19.39 11.60 -39.42
C THR A 3 18.61 10.98 -38.25
N PRO A 4 18.63 11.61 -37.06
CA PRO A 4 17.93 11.10 -35.87
C PRO A 4 16.50 11.64 -35.70
N ALA A 5 15.85 11.10 -34.66
CA ALA A 5 14.55 11.39 -34.07
C ALA A 5 13.92 12.80 -34.25
N ILE A 6 12.57 12.80 -34.34
CA ILE A 6 11.72 13.88 -33.85
C ILE A 6 10.63 13.27 -32.97
N TYR A 7 10.62 13.64 -31.68
CA TYR A 7 9.45 13.47 -30.80
C TYR A 7 8.43 14.59 -31.12
N ALA A 8 7.15 14.27 -31.22
CA ALA A 8 6.09 15.25 -31.47
C ALA A 8 4.89 15.03 -30.51
N LEU A 9 4.98 15.74 -29.38
CA LEU A 9 3.95 15.98 -28.36
C LEU A 9 2.50 15.99 -28.89
N TYR A 10 1.72 14.93 -28.61
CA TYR A 10 0.26 15.01 -28.66
C TYR A 10 -0.30 15.47 -27.30
N ILE A 11 -0.28 16.79 -27.11
CA ILE A 11 -0.93 17.45 -25.97
C ILE A 11 -2.44 17.37 -26.18
N CYS A 12 -3.13 16.58 -25.36
CA CYS A 12 -4.58 16.41 -25.45
C CYS A 12 -5.29 17.61 -24.82
N LEU A 13 -5.89 18.47 -25.66
CA LEU A 13 -6.69 19.62 -25.23
C LEU A 13 -8.06 19.16 -24.67
N PRO A 14 -8.52 19.68 -23.51
CA PRO A 14 -9.83 19.34 -22.98
C PRO A 14 -10.95 20.04 -23.75
N PHE A 15 -11.91 19.28 -24.27
CA PHE A 15 -13.13 19.85 -24.86
C PHE A 15 -14.14 20.20 -23.77
N ALA A 16 -14.74 21.39 -23.83
CA ALA A 16 -15.48 21.96 -22.72
C ALA A 16 -17.01 21.83 -22.82
N LEU A 17 -17.63 21.62 -21.65
CA LEU A 17 -18.97 22.07 -21.24
C LEU A 17 -20.21 21.76 -22.12
N HIS A 18 -21.07 20.89 -21.59
CA HIS A 18 -22.52 21.06 -21.65
C HIS A 18 -23.16 20.73 -20.29
N ILE A 19 -24.31 21.34 -19.96
CA ILE A 19 -24.83 21.46 -18.58
C ILE A 19 -26.34 21.18 -18.50
N SER A 20 -26.79 20.59 -17.36
CA SER A 20 -28.19 20.39 -16.91
C SER A 20 -29.06 19.39 -17.71
N ALA A 21 -30.02 18.65 -17.14
CA ALA A 21 -30.39 18.28 -15.74
C ALA A 21 -31.30 16.99 -15.82
N GLU A 22 -32.16 16.51 -14.91
CA GLU A 22 -32.75 16.97 -13.64
C GLU A 22 -33.43 15.75 -12.90
N ARG A 23 -33.95 15.96 -11.67
CA ARG A 23 -35.02 15.21 -10.93
C ARG A 23 -34.73 13.97 -10.04
N HIS A 24 -34.68 14.28 -8.74
CA HIS A 24 -35.50 13.73 -7.64
C HIS A 24 -35.81 12.22 -7.52
N SER A 25 -35.43 11.66 -6.35
CA SER A 25 -36.37 10.90 -5.50
C SER A 25 -35.94 11.00 -4.03
N ALA A 26 -36.89 11.16 -3.10
CA ALA A 26 -36.59 11.31 -1.66
C ALA A 26 -37.69 10.72 -0.76
N ARG A 27 -37.33 9.74 0.07
CA ARG A 27 -38.09 9.18 1.21
C ARG A 27 -37.07 8.58 2.21
N GLY A 28 -37.20 8.73 3.52
CA GLY A 28 -38.15 9.54 4.29
C GLY A 28 -37.81 9.50 5.80
N LEU A 29 -38.13 10.57 6.53
CA LEU A 29 -37.85 10.71 7.97
C LEU A 29 -38.85 9.94 8.84
N LYS A 30 -38.36 9.38 9.96
CA LYS A 30 -39.13 9.20 11.20
C LYS A 30 -38.25 9.46 12.42
N ASN A 31 -38.44 10.60 13.07
CA ASN A 31 -37.87 10.88 14.39
C ASN A 31 -38.67 10.14 15.46
N GLN A 32 -37.99 9.68 16.53
CA GLN A 32 -38.56 9.68 17.87
C GLN A 32 -37.53 10.26 18.84
N GLN A 33 -38.03 11.08 19.76
CA GLN A 33 -37.29 11.83 20.78
C GLN A 33 -38.21 11.90 22.00
N LEU A 34 -37.65 11.82 23.20
CA LEU A 34 -38.07 12.58 24.39
C LEU A 34 -37.12 12.30 25.57
N THR A 35 -36.76 13.36 26.29
CA THR A 35 -36.18 13.33 27.64
C THR A 35 -37.31 13.59 28.66
N PRO A 36 -37.06 13.60 29.98
CA PRO A 36 -36.70 14.89 30.62
C PRO A 36 -35.86 14.82 31.92
N ALA A 37 -35.21 15.96 32.27
CA ALA A 37 -34.98 16.50 33.63
C ALA A 37 -34.19 15.64 34.68
N VAL A 38 -33.54 16.16 35.73
CA VAL A 38 -33.10 17.51 36.20
C VAL A 38 -31.89 17.23 37.15
N GLU A 39 -30.87 18.07 37.38
CA GLU A 39 -30.88 19.28 38.22
C GLU A 39 -29.54 20.06 38.10
N GLN A 40 -29.46 21.25 38.71
CA GLN A 40 -28.29 22.15 38.67
C GLN A 40 -27.60 22.24 40.05
N SER A 41 -26.26 22.31 40.09
CA SER A 41 -25.55 22.78 41.29
C SER A 41 -24.18 23.41 40.97
N SER A 42 -24.04 24.70 41.29
CA SER A 42 -22.81 25.44 41.59
C SER A 42 -21.55 25.19 40.74
N LEU A 43 -21.20 26.18 39.91
CA LEU A 43 -19.78 26.44 39.61
C LEU A 43 -19.03 26.71 40.92
N SER A 44 -17.84 26.15 41.08
CA SER A 44 -16.91 26.47 42.17
C SER A 44 -15.54 26.72 41.58
N ASP A 45 -15.06 27.95 41.68
CA ASP A 45 -13.74 28.33 41.21
C ASP A 45 -12.65 27.51 41.93
N ARG A 46 -11.95 26.67 41.18
CA ARG A 46 -10.62 26.18 41.55
C ARG A 46 -9.63 26.63 40.48
N ALA A 47 -8.71 27.50 40.90
CA ALA A 47 -7.76 28.16 40.04
C ALA A 47 -6.96 27.17 39.20
N LEU A 48 -6.59 27.58 37.98
CA LEU A 48 -5.58 26.89 37.19
C LEU A 48 -4.24 26.97 37.94
N SER A 49 -3.91 25.92 38.69
CA SER A 49 -2.51 25.55 38.87
C SER A 49 -1.98 25.17 37.49
N SER A 50 -1.35 26.14 36.82
CA SER A 50 -0.58 25.91 35.60
C SER A 50 0.65 25.06 35.94
N SER A 51 0.41 23.76 36.11
CA SER A 51 1.46 22.76 36.12
C SER A 51 2.05 22.76 34.71
N THR A 52 3.15 23.48 34.53
CA THR A 52 3.97 23.40 33.34
C THR A 52 4.52 21.98 33.29
N TYR A 53 3.79 21.09 32.62
CA TYR A 53 4.31 19.80 32.20
C TYR A 53 5.39 20.07 31.16
N VAL A 54 6.60 20.35 31.65
CA VAL A 54 7.81 20.16 30.89
C VAL A 54 7.82 18.66 30.59
N PRO A 55 7.63 18.21 29.34
CA PRO A 55 7.82 16.81 29.03
C PRO A 55 9.26 16.50 29.42
N SER A 56 9.46 15.57 30.36
CA SER A 56 10.81 15.17 30.74
C SER A 56 11.51 14.73 29.47
N SER A 57 12.56 15.46 29.10
CA SER A 57 13.47 15.06 28.02
C SER A 57 14.25 13.85 28.52
N SER A 58 13.59 12.70 28.57
CA SER A 58 14.24 11.41 28.56
C SER A 58 15.13 11.38 27.34
N THR A 59 16.42 11.62 27.55
CA THR A 59 17.48 11.15 26.68
C THR A 59 17.34 9.65 26.63
N TYR A 60 16.50 9.18 25.73
CA TYR A 60 16.39 7.80 25.33
C TYR A 60 17.73 7.44 24.72
N ASP A 61 18.64 6.92 25.54
CA ASP A 61 19.79 6.13 25.09
C ASP A 61 19.28 4.76 24.63
N VAL A 62 18.35 4.84 23.67
CA VAL A 62 17.94 3.73 22.83
C VAL A 62 19.14 3.45 21.96
N SER A 63 19.68 2.24 22.07
CA SER A 63 20.57 1.71 21.05
C SER A 63 19.78 1.67 19.75
N ASP A 64 19.99 2.68 18.90
CA ASP A 64 19.14 2.99 17.75
C ASP A 64 19.01 1.76 16.83
N GLY A 65 20.14 1.09 16.57
CA GLY A 65 20.19 -0.19 15.86
C GLY A 65 19.33 -1.30 16.48
N GLN A 66 19.24 -1.43 17.81
CA GLN A 66 18.39 -2.45 18.44
C GLN A 66 16.88 -2.15 18.28
N THR A 67 16.49 -0.88 18.29
CA THR A 67 15.08 -0.49 18.07
C THR A 67 14.71 -0.54 16.59
N VAL A 68 15.59 -0.12 15.69
CA VAL A 68 15.42 -0.26 14.23
C VAL A 68 15.32 -1.75 13.85
N GLU A 69 16.19 -2.61 14.39
CA GLU A 69 16.14 -4.06 14.15
C GLU A 69 14.82 -4.69 14.67
N PHE A 70 14.41 -4.37 15.89
CA PHE A 70 13.12 -4.87 16.42
C PHE A 70 11.91 -4.39 15.59
N LEU A 71 11.93 -3.15 15.10
CA LEU A 71 10.88 -2.63 14.24
C LEU A 71 10.92 -3.24 12.83
N TYR A 72 12.11 -3.58 12.31
CA TYR A 72 12.32 -4.30 11.06
C TYR A 72 11.75 -5.72 11.16
N GLN A 73 12.20 -6.53 12.12
CA GLN A 73 11.73 -7.92 12.31
C GLN A 73 10.21 -7.98 12.46
N ARG A 74 9.64 -7.16 13.37
CA ARG A 74 8.18 -7.08 13.56
C ARG A 74 7.43 -6.65 12.28
N ARG A 75 8.06 -5.86 11.39
CA ARG A 75 7.46 -5.47 10.11
C ARG A 75 7.56 -6.60 9.07
N VAL A 76 8.65 -7.37 9.07
CA VAL A 76 8.79 -8.56 8.21
C VAL A 76 7.78 -9.63 8.62
N ASP A 77 7.70 -9.98 9.91
CA ASP A 77 6.69 -10.91 10.45
C ASP A 77 5.27 -10.49 10.07
N SER A 78 4.95 -9.21 10.24
CA SER A 78 3.64 -8.64 9.93
C SER A 78 3.32 -8.61 8.43
N ILE A 79 4.33 -8.65 7.55
CA ILE A 79 4.14 -8.81 6.11
C ILE A 79 3.91 -10.29 5.79
N ILE A 80 4.86 -11.16 6.17
CA ILE A 80 4.87 -12.58 5.77
C ILE A 80 3.64 -13.33 6.29
N SER A 81 3.15 -13.01 7.49
CA SER A 81 1.91 -13.55 8.06
C SER A 81 0.62 -13.25 7.26
N HIS A 82 0.67 -12.36 6.26
CA HIS A 82 -0.46 -12.02 5.38
C HIS A 82 -0.23 -12.45 3.91
N LEU A 83 0.85 -13.17 3.60
CA LEU A 83 1.17 -13.64 2.24
C LEU A 83 0.54 -15.00 1.94
N THR A 84 0.15 -15.18 0.67
CA THR A 84 -0.47 -16.40 0.10
C THR A 84 -0.01 -16.56 -1.36
N GLY A 85 -0.17 -17.73 -1.98
CA GLY A 85 0.32 -17.98 -3.33
C GLY A 85 1.75 -18.55 -3.36
N ALA A 86 2.15 -19.29 -2.33
CA ALA A 86 3.41 -20.05 -2.31
C ALA A 86 3.41 -21.15 -3.39
N GLU A 87 2.23 -21.70 -3.64
CA GLU A 87 1.90 -22.68 -4.68
C GLU A 87 2.21 -22.20 -6.10
N ASP A 88 2.06 -20.90 -6.37
CA ASP A 88 2.20 -20.31 -7.71
C ASP A 88 3.65 -19.95 -8.07
N ILE A 89 4.57 -19.93 -7.08
CA ILE A 89 5.97 -19.47 -7.26
C ILE A 89 6.69 -20.25 -8.36
N ALA A 90 6.42 -21.55 -8.48
CA ALA A 90 6.99 -22.39 -9.54
C ALA A 90 6.54 -21.96 -10.95
N GLU A 91 5.26 -21.58 -11.12
CA GLU A 91 4.76 -21.06 -12.38
C GLU A 91 5.37 -19.69 -12.69
N TRP A 92 5.45 -18.80 -11.70
CA TRP A 92 6.02 -17.46 -11.89
C TRP A 92 7.51 -17.50 -12.24
N LEU A 93 8.30 -18.39 -11.64
CA LEU A 93 9.68 -18.65 -12.08
C LEU A 93 9.72 -19.12 -13.54
N SER A 94 8.89 -20.08 -13.92
CA SER A 94 8.88 -20.66 -15.28
C SER A 94 8.40 -19.69 -16.38
N THR A 95 7.68 -18.62 -16.01
CA THR A 95 7.05 -17.66 -16.92
C THR A 95 7.68 -16.26 -16.89
N LEU A 96 8.62 -15.99 -15.97
CA LEU A 96 9.34 -14.72 -15.91
C LEU A 96 10.22 -14.53 -17.15
N ASN A 97 10.08 -13.40 -17.85
CA ASN A 97 11.01 -13.05 -18.91
C ASN A 97 12.30 -12.45 -18.31
N TYR A 98 13.27 -13.31 -18.04
CA TYR A 98 14.60 -12.99 -17.50
C TYR A 98 15.41 -11.94 -18.28
N SER A 99 14.98 -11.51 -19.48
CA SER A 99 15.60 -10.40 -20.22
C SER A 99 14.92 -9.03 -20.01
N THR A 100 13.82 -8.97 -19.23
CA THR A 100 12.98 -7.76 -19.10
C THR A 100 12.25 -7.56 -17.76
N GLY A 101 12.34 -8.50 -16.80
CA GLY A 101 11.62 -8.43 -15.52
C GLY A 101 10.11 -8.66 -15.58
N GLN A 102 9.55 -8.84 -16.77
CA GLN A 102 8.11 -8.90 -16.99
C GLN A 102 7.56 -10.33 -16.98
N TRP A 103 6.33 -10.46 -16.49
CA TRP A 103 5.50 -11.64 -16.74
C TRP A 103 4.54 -11.38 -17.92
N PRO A 104 4.39 -12.33 -18.86
CA PRO A 104 3.67 -12.10 -20.13
C PRO A 104 2.15 -11.99 -19.99
N ASP A 105 1.58 -12.39 -18.84
CA ASP A 105 0.15 -12.31 -18.54
C ASP A 105 -0.27 -10.97 -17.89
N ILE A 106 0.68 -10.13 -17.49
CA ILE A 106 0.40 -8.89 -16.76
C ILE A 106 0.27 -7.69 -17.73
N ASN A 107 -0.85 -6.97 -17.63
CA ASN A 107 -1.10 -5.78 -18.45
C ASN A 107 -0.46 -4.51 -17.87
N TYR A 108 0.82 -4.34 -18.15
CA TYR A 108 1.62 -3.18 -17.74
C TYR A 108 1.21 -1.84 -18.39
N ALA A 109 0.44 -1.86 -19.49
CA ALA A 109 0.05 -0.64 -20.23
C ALA A 109 -1.17 0.11 -19.62
N THR A 110 -1.71 -0.35 -18.48
CA THR A 110 -2.98 0.17 -17.93
C THR A 110 -2.83 0.81 -16.56
N GLY A 111 -3.20 2.11 -16.48
CA GLY A 111 -3.20 2.90 -15.25
C GLY A 111 -3.89 4.25 -15.44
N CYS A 112 -3.30 5.15 -16.24
CA CYS A 112 -3.77 6.55 -16.34
C CYS A 112 -5.19 6.75 -16.93
N ALA A 113 -5.73 5.76 -17.66
CA ALA A 113 -7.08 5.80 -18.20
C ALA A 113 -8.13 5.12 -17.30
N ALA A 114 -7.74 4.55 -16.15
CA ALA A 114 -8.60 3.75 -15.30
C ALA A 114 -9.57 4.62 -14.47
N GLN A 115 -10.79 4.83 -14.95
CA GLN A 115 -11.86 5.50 -14.18
C GLN A 115 -12.32 4.76 -12.91
N ARG A 116 -11.79 3.56 -12.63
CA ARG A 116 -12.06 2.79 -11.40
C ARG A 116 -10.85 1.93 -11.00
N ALA A 117 -10.36 2.16 -9.79
CA ALA A 117 -9.72 1.25 -8.79
C ALA A 117 -8.72 0.13 -9.17
N ASN A 118 -8.63 -0.31 -10.42
CA ASN A 118 -7.85 -1.47 -10.82
C ASN A 118 -6.53 -1.01 -11.45
N TRP A 119 -5.41 -1.47 -10.89
CA TRP A 119 -4.06 -1.26 -11.42
C TRP A 119 -3.43 -2.64 -11.70
N PRO A 120 -3.56 -3.19 -12.93
CA PRO A 120 -3.13 -4.57 -13.22
C PRO A 120 -1.63 -4.83 -13.02
N ALA A 121 -0.78 -3.82 -13.21
CA ALA A 121 0.65 -3.93 -12.90
C ALA A 121 0.94 -4.14 -11.39
N GLY A 122 -0.04 -3.90 -10.50
CA GLY A 122 0.05 -4.27 -9.08
C GLY A 122 0.25 -5.79 -8.85
N VAL A 123 -0.17 -6.64 -9.80
CA VAL A 123 0.04 -8.10 -9.73
C VAL A 123 1.53 -8.45 -9.74
N HIS A 124 2.35 -7.73 -10.49
CA HIS A 124 3.80 -7.96 -10.56
C HIS A 124 4.46 -7.69 -9.20
N TRP A 125 4.09 -6.58 -8.54
CA TRP A 125 4.55 -6.27 -7.19
C TRP A 125 4.07 -7.30 -6.16
N GLN A 126 2.88 -7.87 -6.32
CA GLN A 126 2.40 -8.93 -5.44
C GLN A 126 3.16 -10.25 -5.63
N ARG A 127 3.48 -10.64 -6.88
CA ARG A 127 4.36 -11.80 -7.16
C ARG A 127 5.74 -11.62 -6.50
N LEU A 128 6.37 -10.47 -6.70
CA LEU A 128 7.67 -10.15 -6.09
C LEU A 128 7.62 -10.16 -4.55
N LEU A 129 6.56 -9.65 -3.95
CA LEU A 129 6.38 -9.66 -2.49
C LEU A 129 6.28 -11.09 -1.93
N VAL A 130 5.53 -11.97 -2.61
CA VAL A 130 5.39 -13.38 -2.22
C VAL A 130 6.69 -14.14 -2.42
N MET A 131 7.39 -13.93 -3.55
CA MET A 131 8.72 -14.52 -3.77
C MET A 131 9.77 -14.02 -2.76
N ALA A 132 9.74 -12.75 -2.37
CA ALA A 132 10.62 -12.21 -1.34
C ALA A 132 10.33 -12.80 0.05
N GLY A 133 9.05 -12.99 0.40
CA GLY A 133 8.64 -13.70 1.62
C GLY A 133 9.07 -15.18 1.63
N ALA A 134 9.04 -15.83 0.47
CA ALA A 134 9.54 -17.20 0.29
C ALA A 134 11.07 -17.28 0.45
N TRP A 135 11.82 -16.36 -0.14
CA TRP A 135 13.29 -16.29 -0.05
C TRP A 135 13.78 -15.97 1.37
N HIS A 136 13.12 -15.03 2.04
CA HIS A 136 13.38 -14.71 3.45
C HIS A 136 13.06 -15.91 4.36
N GLY A 137 11.96 -16.62 4.06
CA GLY A 137 11.43 -17.70 4.88
C GLY A 137 10.43 -17.21 5.92
N GLY A 138 9.59 -18.15 6.40
CA GLY A 138 8.42 -17.89 7.24
C GLY A 138 7.09 -18.00 6.48
N LEU A 139 7.12 -17.91 5.14
CA LEU A 139 5.96 -18.25 4.30
C LEU A 139 5.73 -19.77 4.29
N SER A 140 4.50 -20.20 4.59
CA SER A 140 4.15 -21.62 4.66
C SER A 140 4.07 -22.29 3.29
N ASN A 141 4.55 -23.53 3.18
CA ASN A 141 4.66 -24.30 1.93
C ASN A 141 5.66 -23.72 0.92
N ALA A 142 6.53 -22.81 1.37
CA ALA A 142 7.58 -22.16 0.59
C ALA A 142 9.00 -22.52 1.10
N GLU A 143 9.13 -23.52 1.97
CA GLU A 143 10.37 -23.85 2.68
C GLU A 143 11.50 -24.25 1.71
N GLN A 144 11.16 -24.80 0.55
CA GLN A 144 12.08 -25.09 -0.56
C GLN A 144 12.73 -23.86 -1.22
N TYR A 145 12.17 -22.67 -1.02
CA TYR A 145 12.61 -21.41 -1.67
C TYR A 145 13.50 -20.53 -0.77
N VAL A 146 13.62 -20.88 0.51
CA VAL A 146 14.40 -20.12 1.50
C VAL A 146 15.86 -20.03 1.08
N GLN A 147 16.37 -18.80 0.95
CA GLN A 147 17.73 -18.47 0.53
C GLN A 147 18.16 -19.06 -0.84
N GLN A 148 17.22 -19.43 -1.72
CA GLN A 148 17.57 -19.93 -3.07
C GLN A 148 18.01 -18.79 -4.01
N GLU A 149 19.16 -18.96 -4.66
CA GLU A 149 19.72 -17.99 -5.61
C GLU A 149 18.80 -17.75 -6.82
N ASP A 150 18.14 -18.79 -7.35
CA ASP A 150 17.22 -18.67 -8.49
C ASP A 150 16.01 -17.75 -8.17
N ILE A 151 15.53 -17.79 -6.92
CA ILE A 151 14.47 -16.90 -6.44
C ILE A 151 15.01 -15.48 -6.29
N LEU A 152 16.19 -15.29 -5.68
CA LEU A 152 16.81 -13.98 -5.49
C LEU A 152 17.09 -13.27 -6.83
N HIS A 153 17.61 -14.02 -7.80
CA HIS A 153 17.89 -13.57 -9.16
C HIS A 153 16.60 -13.17 -9.91
N ALA A 154 15.54 -13.98 -9.80
CA ALA A 154 14.23 -13.66 -10.35
C ALA A 154 13.61 -12.41 -9.70
N ILE A 155 13.75 -12.24 -8.37
CA ILE A 155 13.32 -11.03 -7.66
C ILE A 155 14.09 -9.82 -8.17
N SER A 156 15.43 -9.88 -8.26
CA SER A 156 16.25 -8.75 -8.73
C SER A 156 15.85 -8.31 -10.14
N ILE A 157 15.76 -9.25 -11.09
CA ILE A 157 15.37 -8.96 -12.47
C ILE A 157 13.95 -8.39 -12.57
N GLY A 158 13.02 -8.81 -11.70
CA GLY A 158 11.69 -8.21 -11.63
C GLY A 158 11.69 -6.81 -10.98
N MET A 159 12.52 -6.56 -9.97
CA MET A 159 12.66 -5.25 -9.32
C MET A 159 13.34 -4.19 -10.21
N ASP A 160 14.10 -4.61 -11.23
CA ASP A 160 14.79 -3.75 -12.20
C ASP A 160 13.90 -3.29 -13.40
N TRP A 161 12.59 -3.60 -13.38
CA TRP A 161 11.63 -3.30 -14.46
C TRP A 161 10.87 -1.96 -14.30
#